data_AF-A0A972UM01-F1
#
_entry.id   AF-A0A972UM01-F1
#
_cell.length_a   1.000
_cell.length_b   1.000
_cell.length_c   1.000
_cell.angle_alpha   90.00
_cell.angle_beta   90.00
_cell.angle_gamma   90.00
#
_symmetry.space_group_name_H-M   'P 1'
#
loop_
_entity.id
_entity.type
_entity.pdbx_description
1 polymer ?
#
loop_
_entity_poly.entity_id
_entity_poly.type
_entity_poly.pdbx_seq_one_letter_code
_entity_poly.pdbx_strand_id
1 'polypeptide(L)'
;RVDADEVTYPAHVILRYRLERALIAGDMKVDDIPGAWNEAMKELLHITPPDDAVVCLQDIHWYDGTFGYFPTYTMGALAAAQLFAAAHRDLPDIPEEISKGNFAPLTGWMGNRIHGRASSASTHDLVADATGAPLGVDAFRRHLTARYLAD
;
A
#
# COMPACT_ATOMS: atom_id res chain seq x y z
N ARG A 1 -4.33 -7.86 9.56
CA ARG A 1 -3.78 -6.88 8.58
C ARG A 1 -2.53 -6.18 9.10
N VAL A 2 -2.56 -5.63 10.32
CA VAL A 2 -1.42 -4.86 10.87
C VAL A 2 -0.11 -5.64 10.93
N ASP A 3 -0.19 -6.96 11.14
CA ASP A 3 0.97 -7.86 11.21
C ASP A 3 1.24 -8.63 9.90
N ALA A 4 0.56 -8.30 8.80
CA ALA A 4 0.77 -8.99 7.52
C ALA A 4 2.12 -8.59 6.90
N ASP A 5 2.78 -9.55 6.24
CA ASP A 5 4.01 -9.32 5.49
C ASP A 5 3.76 -8.48 4.23
N GLU A 6 4.81 -7.91 3.64
CA GLU A 6 4.71 -7.00 2.50
C GLU A 6 4.10 -7.63 1.23
N VAL A 7 4.14 -8.96 1.08
CA VAL A 7 3.57 -9.68 -0.07
C VAL A 7 2.07 -9.85 0.11
N THR A 8 1.62 -10.24 1.31
CA THR A 8 0.20 -10.52 1.59
C THR A 8 -0.58 -9.28 2.03
N TYR A 9 0.09 -8.24 2.51
CA TYR A 9 -0.54 -7.00 2.98
C TYR A 9 -1.54 -6.38 1.99
N PRO A 10 -1.24 -6.23 0.68
CA PRO A 10 -2.18 -5.65 -0.28
C PRO A 10 -3.51 -6.42 -0.40
N ALA A 11 -3.51 -7.74 -0.20
CA ALA A 11 -4.73 -8.54 -0.25
C ALA A 11 -5.73 -8.15 0.85
N HIS A 12 -5.24 -7.84 2.06
CA HIS A 12 -6.10 -7.35 3.15
C HIS A 12 -6.75 -6.00 2.82
N VAL A 13 -6.05 -5.13 2.08
CA VAL A 13 -6.57 -3.85 1.62
C VAL A 13 -7.59 -4.03 0.51
N ILE A 14 -7.30 -4.89 -0.48
CA ILE A 14 -8.22 -5.22 -1.58
C ILE A 14 -9.55 -5.75 -1.04
N LEU A 15 -9.50 -6.64 -0.04
CA LEU A 15 -10.68 -7.15 0.63
C LEU A 15 -11.58 -6.02 1.13
N ARG A 16 -11.03 -5.11 1.94
CA ARG A 16 -11.80 -4.01 2.53
C ARG A 16 -12.34 -3.07 1.47
N TYR A 17 -11.53 -2.72 0.48
CA TYR A 17 -11.96 -1.89 -0.63
C TYR A 17 -13.14 -2.49 -1.41
N ARG A 18 -13.12 -3.81 -1.68
CA ARG A 18 -14.23 -4.51 -2.34
C ARG A 18 -15.51 -4.43 -1.50
N LEU A 19 -15.41 -4.68 -0.20
CA LEU A 19 -16.56 -4.60 0.72
C LEU A 19 -17.11 -3.17 0.84
N GLU A 20 -16.25 -2.17 0.99
CA GLU A 20 -16.65 -0.76 1.02
C GLU A 20 -17.39 -0.35 -0.25
N ARG A 21 -16.88 -0.75 -1.42
CA ARG A 21 -17.53 -0.48 -2.70
C ARG A 21 -18.92 -1.11 -2.79
N ALA A 22 -19.06 -2.37 -2.38
CA ALA A 22 -20.34 -3.07 -2.43
C ALA A 22 -21.37 -2.44 -1.49
N LEU A 23 -20.95 -2.04 -0.28
CA LEU A 23 -21.81 -1.30 0.67
C LEU A 23 -22.28 0.04 0.10
N ILE A 24 -21.35 0.83 -0.45
CA ILE A 24 -21.65 2.17 -0.99
C ILE A 24 -22.52 2.08 -2.25
N ALA A 25 -22.32 1.07 -3.09
CA ALA A 25 -23.13 0.84 -4.28
C ALA A 25 -24.53 0.30 -3.97
N GLY A 26 -24.77 -0.19 -2.75
CA GLY A 26 -26.02 -0.85 -2.37
C GLY A 26 -26.13 -2.32 -2.81
N ASP A 27 -25.02 -2.91 -3.27
CA ASP A 27 -24.93 -4.29 -3.72
C ASP A 27 -24.82 -5.31 -2.56
N MET A 28 -24.57 -4.81 -1.34
CA MET A 28 -24.40 -5.63 -0.13
C MET A 28 -25.05 -4.95 1.08
N LYS A 29 -25.68 -5.72 1.97
CA LYS A 29 -26.17 -5.20 3.25
C LYS A 29 -25.08 -5.32 4.32
N VAL A 30 -25.18 -4.49 5.36
CA VAL A 30 -24.24 -4.53 6.50
C VAL A 30 -24.22 -5.91 7.16
N ASP A 31 -25.37 -6.56 7.29
CA ASP A 31 -25.50 -7.89 7.91
C ASP A 31 -24.75 -8.99 7.12
N ASP A 32 -24.45 -8.75 5.84
CA ASP A 32 -23.75 -9.71 4.98
C ASP A 32 -22.22 -9.62 5.09
N ILE A 33 -21.69 -8.59 5.78
CA ILE A 33 -20.24 -8.34 5.91
C ILE A 33 -19.47 -9.56 6.44
N PRO A 34 -19.89 -10.25 7.52
CA PRO A 34 -19.12 -11.39 8.04
C PRO A 34 -18.93 -12.51 7.01
N GLY A 35 -20.01 -12.86 6.28
CA GLY A 35 -19.96 -13.87 5.23
C GLY A 35 -19.07 -13.44 4.06
N ALA A 36 -19.28 -12.24 3.54
CA ALA A 36 -18.50 -11.71 2.42
C ALA A 36 -17.00 -11.57 2.76
N TRP A 37 -16.70 -11.22 4.01
CA TRP A 37 -15.33 -11.16 4.50
C TRP A 37 -14.67 -12.54 4.49
N ASN A 38 -15.33 -13.56 5.04
CA ASN A 38 -14.78 -14.91 5.14
C ASN A 38 -14.50 -15.50 3.76
N GLU A 39 -15.41 -15.30 2.79
CA GLU A 39 -15.19 -15.70 1.41
C GLU A 39 -13.99 -14.97 0.78
N ALA A 40 -13.88 -13.65 0.96
CA ALA A 40 -12.76 -12.88 0.43
C ALA A 40 -11.41 -13.25 1.07
N MET A 41 -11.37 -13.55 2.38
CA MET A 41 -10.16 -14.05 3.05
C MET A 41 -9.72 -15.39 2.48
N LYS A 42 -10.66 -16.29 2.21
CA LYS A 42 -10.37 -17.60 1.63
C LYS A 42 -9.93 -17.48 0.17
N GLU A 43 -10.55 -16.60 -0.62
CA GLU A 43 -10.19 -16.32 -2.01
C GLU A 43 -8.77 -15.73 -2.12
N LEU A 44 -8.47 -14.69 -1.34
CA LEU A 44 -7.25 -13.90 -1.51
C LEU A 44 -6.05 -14.44 -0.74
N LEU A 45 -6.28 -15.06 0.42
CA LEU A 45 -5.23 -15.44 1.36
C LEU A 45 -5.26 -16.93 1.75
N HIS A 46 -6.27 -17.68 1.29
CA HIS A 46 -6.47 -19.08 1.68
C HIS A 46 -6.60 -19.30 3.20
N ILE A 47 -7.09 -18.30 3.92
CA ILE A 47 -7.32 -18.35 5.36
C ILE A 47 -8.82 -18.44 5.62
N THR A 48 -9.23 -19.40 6.45
CA THR A 48 -10.58 -19.43 7.03
C THR A 48 -10.47 -18.91 8.47
N PRO A 49 -11.05 -17.75 8.78
CA PRO A 49 -10.95 -17.21 10.12
C PRO A 49 -11.77 -18.00 11.17
N PRO A 50 -11.36 -18.00 12.45
CA PRO A 50 -12.00 -18.81 13.48
C PRO A 50 -13.33 -18.23 14.02
N ASP A 51 -13.49 -16.90 14.05
CA ASP A 51 -14.70 -16.19 14.49
C ASP A 51 -14.74 -14.76 13.92
N ASP A 52 -15.90 -14.08 13.99
CA ASP A 52 -16.08 -12.72 13.43
C ASP A 52 -15.36 -11.62 14.22
N ALA A 53 -15.17 -11.81 15.54
CA ALA A 53 -14.58 -10.82 16.44
C ALA A 53 -13.10 -10.58 16.15
N VAL A 54 -12.40 -11.61 15.65
CA VAL A 54 -10.99 -11.53 15.24
C VAL A 54 -10.83 -10.91 13.83
N VAL A 55 -11.94 -10.60 13.14
CA VAL A 55 -11.95 -10.58 11.68
C VAL A 55 -12.55 -9.31 11.09
N CYS A 56 -13.87 -9.24 10.89
CA CYS A 56 -14.49 -8.05 10.28
C CYS A 56 -14.53 -6.86 11.25
N LEU A 57 -14.41 -7.12 12.55
CA LEU A 57 -14.35 -6.13 13.61
C LEU A 57 -12.91 -5.74 13.99
N GLN A 58 -11.89 -6.25 13.28
CA GLN A 58 -10.49 -6.10 13.67
C GLN A 58 -9.90 -4.69 13.50
N ASP A 59 -10.53 -3.85 12.69
CA ASP A 59 -10.05 -2.51 12.36
C ASP A 59 -11.07 -1.45 12.79
N ILE A 60 -10.59 -0.36 13.39
CA ILE A 60 -11.44 0.74 13.88
C ILE A 60 -12.06 1.59 12.77
N HIS A 61 -11.52 1.52 11.55
CA HIS A 61 -11.81 2.46 10.45
C HIS A 61 -13.30 2.63 10.14
N TRP A 62 -14.05 1.53 10.05
CA TRP A 62 -15.48 1.59 9.76
C TRP A 62 -16.29 2.11 10.95
N TYR A 63 -15.86 1.86 12.18
CA TYR A 63 -16.45 2.44 13.38
C TYR A 63 -16.24 3.96 13.47
N ASP A 64 -15.10 4.44 12.97
CA ASP A 64 -14.75 5.86 12.91
C ASP A 64 -15.26 6.55 11.63
N GLY A 65 -16.00 5.82 10.78
CA GLY A 65 -16.59 6.36 9.55
C GLY A 65 -15.58 6.63 8.41
N THR A 66 -14.35 6.14 8.51
CA THR A 66 -13.26 6.37 7.54
C THR A 66 -13.35 5.45 6.31
N PHE A 67 -14.49 5.48 5.62
CA PHE A 67 -14.70 4.73 4.37
C PHE A 67 -13.85 5.30 3.22
N GLY A 68 -13.30 4.42 2.37
CA GLY A 68 -12.40 4.80 1.29
C GLY A 68 -10.97 5.09 1.75
N TYR A 69 -10.66 4.87 3.04
CA TYR A 69 -9.34 5.11 3.60
C TYR A 69 -8.36 3.97 3.30
N PHE A 70 -8.79 2.71 3.37
CA PHE A 70 -7.89 1.56 3.22
C PHE A 70 -7.06 1.54 1.93
N PRO A 71 -7.58 1.93 0.75
CA PRO A 71 -6.78 1.99 -0.48
C PRO A 71 -5.49 2.80 -0.34
N THR A 72 -5.46 3.79 0.57
CA THR A 72 -4.28 4.64 0.79
C THR A 72 -3.06 3.86 1.29
N TYR A 73 -3.25 2.77 2.04
CA TYR A 73 -2.13 1.95 2.52
C TYR A 73 -1.38 1.27 1.37
N THR A 74 -2.10 0.63 0.45
CA THR A 74 -1.47 -0.01 -0.72
C THR A 74 -0.92 1.03 -1.68
N MET A 75 -1.62 2.15 -1.92
CA MET A 75 -1.08 3.25 -2.72
C MET A 75 0.24 3.80 -2.14
N GLY A 76 0.36 3.87 -0.82
CA GLY A 76 1.60 4.24 -0.13
C GLY A 76 2.76 3.27 -0.41
N ALA A 77 2.51 1.95 -0.36
CA ALA A 77 3.52 0.94 -0.68
C ALA A 77 3.97 0.99 -2.15
N LEU A 78 3.02 1.18 -3.08
CA LEU A 78 3.32 1.38 -4.50
C LEU A 78 4.18 2.63 -4.72
N ALA A 79 3.80 3.74 -4.10
CA ALA A 79 4.53 5.01 -4.21
C ALA A 79 5.93 4.90 -3.61
N ALA A 80 6.09 4.24 -2.46
CA ALA A 80 7.39 4.02 -1.83
C ALA A 80 8.36 3.28 -2.76
N ALA A 81 7.92 2.17 -3.36
CA ALA A 81 8.75 1.41 -4.29
C ALA A 81 9.09 2.21 -5.57
N GLN A 82 8.12 2.95 -6.11
CA GLN A 82 8.32 3.76 -7.31
C GLN A 82 9.25 4.95 -7.07
N LEU A 83 9.10 5.64 -5.93
CA LEU A 83 9.96 6.75 -5.52
C LEU A 83 11.38 6.25 -5.21
N PHE A 84 11.52 5.13 -4.51
CA PHE A 84 12.84 4.57 -4.24
C PHE A 84 13.55 4.14 -5.52
N ALA A 85 12.84 3.53 -6.48
CA ALA A 85 13.41 3.19 -7.77
C ALA A 85 13.88 4.43 -8.56
N ALA A 86 13.13 5.53 -8.50
CA ALA A 86 13.51 6.80 -9.12
C ALA A 86 14.73 7.43 -8.41
N ALA A 87 14.73 7.44 -7.07
CA ALA A 87 15.85 7.94 -6.28
C ALA A 87 17.14 7.16 -6.58
N HIS A 88 17.07 5.83 -6.63
CA HIS A 88 18.22 4.97 -6.95
C HIS A 88 18.69 5.15 -8.40
N ARG A 89 17.79 5.38 -9.35
CA ARG A 89 18.17 5.71 -10.74
C ARG A 89 18.95 7.04 -10.80
N ASP A 90 18.49 8.05 -10.07
CA ASP A 90 19.10 9.38 -10.07
C ASP A 90 20.41 9.41 -9.25
N LEU A 91 20.50 8.60 -8.20
CA LEU A 91 21.62 8.48 -7.28
C LEU A 91 21.93 6.99 -7.01
N PRO A 92 22.74 6.33 -7.86
CA PRO A 92 23.02 4.89 -7.78
C PRO A 92 23.65 4.42 -6.45
N ASP A 93 24.36 5.30 -5.74
CA ASP A 93 25.10 4.95 -4.52
C ASP A 93 24.19 4.83 -3.27
N ILE A 94 22.89 5.15 -3.38
CA ILE A 94 21.94 5.15 -2.25
C ILE A 94 21.97 3.83 -1.44
N PRO A 95 21.92 2.62 -2.05
CA PRO A 95 21.93 1.38 -1.27
C PRO A 95 23.22 1.20 -0.46
N GLU A 96 24.37 1.57 -1.03
CA GLU A 96 25.66 1.50 -0.35
C GLU A 96 25.72 2.50 0.81
N GLU A 97 25.28 3.74 0.61
CA GLU A 97 25.26 4.76 1.67
C GLU A 97 24.33 4.37 2.83
N ILE A 98 23.17 3.77 2.54
CA ILE A 98 22.28 3.21 3.55
C ILE A 98 22.99 2.11 4.37
N SER A 99 23.77 1.24 3.73
CA SER A 99 24.52 0.18 4.43
C SER A 99 25.56 0.74 5.43
N LYS A 100 26.04 1.95 5.20
CA LYS A 100 26.96 2.69 6.08
C LYS A 100 26.23 3.51 7.15
N GLY A 101 24.90 3.48 7.17
CA GLY A 101 24.05 4.31 8.03
C GLY A 101 23.91 5.77 7.56
N ASN A 102 24.35 6.09 6.33
CA ASN A 102 24.20 7.41 5.75
C ASN A 102 22.92 7.50 4.91
N PHE A 103 21.88 8.12 5.48
CA PHE A 103 20.60 8.34 4.81
C PHE A 103 20.50 9.69 4.09
N ALA A 104 21.51 10.56 4.21
CA ALA A 104 21.47 11.93 3.67
C ALA A 104 21.19 12.01 2.16
N PRO A 105 21.72 11.11 1.30
CA PRO A 105 21.40 11.16 -0.13
C PRO A 105 19.92 10.92 -0.41
N LEU A 106 19.33 9.89 0.21
CA LEU A 106 17.91 9.55 0.02
C LEU A 106 16.99 10.64 0.61
N THR A 107 17.26 11.11 1.82
CA THR A 107 16.44 12.14 2.45
C THR A 107 16.54 13.48 1.73
N GLY A 108 17.72 13.83 1.21
CA GLY A 108 17.93 15.00 0.36
C GLY A 108 17.15 14.93 -0.96
N TRP A 109 17.19 13.77 -1.64
CA TRP A 109 16.39 13.54 -2.84
C TRP A 109 14.89 13.68 -2.55
N MET A 110 14.39 13.03 -1.50
CA MET A 110 12.99 13.14 -1.07
C MET A 110 12.59 14.56 -0.68
N GLY A 111 13.49 15.27 0.01
CA GLY A 111 13.31 16.67 0.40
C GLY A 111 13.05 17.58 -0.80
N ASN A 112 13.86 17.43 -1.85
CA ASN A 112 13.77 18.26 -3.04
C ASN A 112 12.60 17.86 -3.96
N ARG A 113 12.34 16.56 -4.11
CA ARG A 113 11.37 16.05 -5.08
C ARG A 113 9.94 15.96 -4.53
N ILE A 114 9.78 15.69 -3.24
CA ILE A 114 8.49 15.39 -2.62
C ILE A 114 8.19 16.35 -1.45
N HIS A 115 8.98 16.29 -0.36
CA HIS A 115 8.60 16.95 0.89
C HIS A 115 8.55 18.47 0.77
N GLY A 116 9.49 19.08 0.04
CA GLY A 116 9.55 20.53 -0.16
C GLY A 116 8.40 21.09 -1.00
N ARG A 117 7.69 20.23 -1.76
CA ARG A 117 6.50 20.61 -2.53
C ARG A 117 5.22 20.47 -1.71
N ALA A 118 5.17 19.55 -0.75
CA ALA A 118 4.01 19.32 0.12
C ALA A 118 2.68 19.35 -0.68
N SER A 119 1.69 20.11 -0.22
CA SER A 119 0.37 20.23 -0.87
C SER A 119 0.30 21.27 -2.01
N SER A 120 1.43 21.71 -2.57
CA SER A 120 1.45 22.61 -3.74
C SER A 120 1.08 21.91 -5.05
N ALA A 121 1.06 20.57 -5.07
CA ALA A 121 0.67 19.74 -6.19
C ALA A 121 -0.09 18.51 -5.69
N SER A 122 -0.84 17.84 -6.58
CA SER A 122 -1.53 16.59 -6.21
C SER A 122 -0.52 15.46 -6.02
N THR A 123 -0.88 14.42 -5.25
CA THR A 123 -0.04 13.22 -5.12
C THR A 123 0.30 12.58 -6.47
N HIS A 124 -0.65 12.61 -7.42
CA HIS A 124 -0.43 12.09 -8.77
C HIS A 124 0.65 12.88 -9.51
N ASP A 125 0.60 14.21 -9.44
CA ASP A 125 1.60 15.08 -10.08
C ASP A 125 2.96 14.96 -9.40
N LEU A 126 3.00 14.90 -8.06
CA LEU A 126 4.25 14.72 -7.31
C LEU A 126 4.97 13.41 -7.70
N VAL A 127 4.23 12.30 -7.78
CA VAL A 127 4.79 11.01 -8.17
C VAL A 127 5.20 11.03 -9.64
N ALA A 128 4.36 11.58 -10.53
CA ALA A 128 4.68 11.67 -11.95
C ALA A 128 5.94 12.49 -12.22
N ASP A 129 6.04 13.68 -11.62
CA ASP A 129 7.19 14.56 -11.78
C ASP A 129 8.49 13.96 -11.21
N ALA A 130 8.41 13.30 -10.05
CA ALA A 130 9.59 12.72 -9.39
C ALA A 130 10.09 11.45 -10.08
N THR A 131 9.18 10.65 -10.65
CA THR A 131 9.50 9.30 -11.12
C THR A 131 9.55 9.20 -12.65
N GLY A 132 8.91 10.13 -13.35
CA GLY A 132 8.76 10.17 -14.81
C GLY A 132 7.53 9.41 -15.33
N ALA A 133 6.67 8.89 -14.45
CA ALA A 133 5.49 8.10 -14.81
C ALA A 133 4.39 8.22 -13.74
N PRO A 134 3.10 8.05 -14.10
CA PRO A 134 2.03 7.97 -13.10
C PRO A 134 2.28 6.82 -12.11
N LEU A 135 1.59 6.86 -10.95
CA LEU A 135 1.66 5.77 -9.98
C LEU A 135 1.29 4.43 -10.64
N GLY A 136 2.17 3.44 -10.51
CA GLY A 136 2.02 2.14 -11.15
C GLY A 136 2.52 0.99 -10.27
N VAL A 137 2.27 -0.24 -10.73
CA VAL A 137 2.55 -1.45 -9.94
C VAL A 137 3.94 -2.05 -10.20
N ASP A 138 4.59 -1.65 -11.29
CA ASP A 138 5.78 -2.34 -11.77
C ASP A 138 6.97 -2.23 -10.82
N ALA A 139 7.16 -1.05 -10.19
CA ALA A 139 8.25 -0.86 -9.24
C ALA A 139 8.06 -1.72 -7.99
N PHE A 140 6.83 -1.79 -7.47
CA PHE A 140 6.48 -2.63 -6.33
C PHE A 140 6.64 -4.11 -6.66
N ARG A 141 6.16 -4.56 -7.82
CA ARG A 141 6.35 -5.95 -8.27
C ARG A 141 7.82 -6.31 -8.40
N ARG A 142 8.64 -5.45 -9.02
CA ARG A 142 10.09 -5.66 -9.12
C ARG A 142 10.74 -5.75 -7.75
N HIS A 143 10.35 -4.89 -6.80
CA HIS A 143 10.84 -4.93 -5.43
C HIS A 143 10.56 -6.27 -4.76
N LEU A 144 9.30 -6.73 -4.77
CA LEU A 144 8.92 -8.00 -4.18
C LEU A 144 9.65 -9.19 -4.84
N THR A 145 9.70 -9.21 -6.18
CA THR A 145 10.41 -10.27 -6.91
C THR A 145 11.90 -10.29 -6.57
N ALA A 146 12.57 -9.14 -6.54
CA ALA A 146 13.99 -9.07 -6.19
C ALA A 146 14.26 -9.48 -4.73
N ARG A 147 13.34 -9.20 -3.81
CA ARG A 147 13.52 -9.51 -2.39
C ARG A 147 13.25 -10.97 -2.04
N TYR A 148 12.26 -11.59 -2.68
CA TYR A 148 11.77 -12.92 -2.28
C TYR A 148 12.06 -14.03 -3.28
N LEU A 149 12.43 -13.71 -4.51
CA LEU A 149 12.71 -14.69 -5.57
C LEU A 149 14.13 -14.60 -6.13
N ALA A 150 14.97 -13.71 -5.60
CA ALA A 150 16.40 -13.73 -5.91
C ALA A 150 17.08 -14.88 -5.14
N ASP A 151 17.90 -15.65 -5.86
CA ASP A 151 18.73 -16.73 -5.30
C ASP A 151 19.80 -16.20 -4.33
#